data_AF-A0AA41R7U7-F1
#
_entry.id   AF-A0AA41R7U7-F1
#
_cell.length_a   1.000
_cell.length_b   1.000
_cell.length_c   1.000
_cell.angle_alpha   90.00
_cell.angle_beta   90.00
_cell.angle_gamma   90.00
#
_symmetry.space_group_name_H-M   'P 1'
#
loop_
_entity.id
_entity.type
_entity.pdbx_description
1 polymer ?
#
loop_
_entity_poly.entity_id
_entity_poly.type
_entity_poly.pdbx_seq_one_letter_code
_entity_poly.pdbx_strand_id
1 'polypeptide(L)'
;MSLNTGIPKNNIYLAKKMSERKDHLKYIAMKNYRIRCNKEIFSDDELYILKIYGHWFNALTSGKLIPFTKEQERFIEVHENKLKPENEFEKAWWKYQRRIEIEESDPNISKRKYEWHDESESWFSRKDRGRMMPYGGFRKR
;
A
#
# COMPACT_ATOMS: atom_id res chain seq x y z
N MET A 1 -44.41 17.51 -30.29
CA MET A 1 -43.27 17.32 -31.21
C MET A 1 -42.05 16.98 -30.37
N SER A 2 -41.80 15.70 -30.11
CA SER A 2 -40.59 15.26 -29.40
C SER A 2 -39.62 14.73 -30.45
N LEU A 3 -38.51 15.45 -30.65
CA LEU A 3 -37.44 15.04 -31.55
C LEU A 3 -36.76 13.80 -30.96
N ASN A 4 -37.08 12.66 -31.54
CA ASN A 4 -36.43 11.39 -31.27
C ASN A 4 -35.05 11.43 -31.94
N THR A 5 -34.07 12.07 -31.30
CA THR A 5 -32.68 12.04 -31.77
C THR A 5 -32.11 10.66 -31.51
N GLY A 6 -32.33 9.75 -32.46
CA GLY A 6 -31.79 8.39 -32.49
C GLY A 6 -30.28 8.39 -32.66
N ILE A 7 -29.55 8.95 -31.69
CA ILE A 7 -28.10 8.78 -31.59
C ILE A 7 -27.89 7.33 -31.11
N PRO A 8 -27.21 6.47 -31.89
CA PRO A 8 -27.03 5.08 -31.52
C PRO A 8 -26.28 5.01 -30.18
N LYS A 9 -26.87 4.32 -29.20
CA LYS A 9 -26.34 4.22 -27.81
C LYS A 9 -24.86 3.84 -27.77
N ASN A 10 -24.38 3.04 -28.73
CA ASN A 10 -22.96 2.68 -28.90
C ASN A 10 -22.02 3.90 -28.98
N ASN A 11 -22.43 5.00 -29.58
CA ASN A 11 -21.57 6.17 -29.77
C ASN A 11 -21.34 6.96 -28.47
N ILE A 12 -22.33 6.95 -27.57
CA ILE A 12 -22.25 7.60 -26.25
C ILE A 12 -21.34 6.81 -25.31
N TYR A 13 -21.45 5.48 -25.29
CA TYR A 13 -20.57 4.62 -24.48
C TYR A 13 -19.10 4.72 -24.91
N LEU A 14 -18.84 4.75 -26.22
CA LEU A 14 -17.48 4.90 -26.76
C LEU A 14 -16.90 6.29 -26.44
N ALA A 15 -17.69 7.36 -26.59
CA ALA A 15 -17.26 8.71 -26.24
C ALA A 15 -16.97 8.86 -24.73
N LYS A 16 -17.80 8.25 -23.86
CA LYS A 16 -17.58 8.23 -22.42
C LYS A 16 -16.28 7.49 -22.05
N LYS A 17 -16.08 6.29 -22.60
CA LYS A 17 -14.86 5.50 -22.40
C LYS A 17 -13.60 6.20 -22.91
N MET A 18 -13.70 6.94 -24.02
CA MET A 18 -12.60 7.76 -24.54
C MET A 18 -12.31 8.99 -23.66
N SER A 19 -13.34 9.61 -23.09
CA SER A 19 -13.18 10.70 -22.10
C SER A 19 -12.47 10.20 -20.85
N GLU A 20 -12.90 9.05 -20.31
CA GLU A 20 -12.29 8.40 -19.15
C GLU A 20 -10.82 8.08 -19.41
N ARG A 21 -10.49 7.53 -20.59
CA ARG A 21 -9.09 7.26 -20.96
C ARG A 21 -8.22 8.53 -20.98
N LYS A 22 -8.74 9.66 -21.48
CA LYS A 22 -8.01 10.93 -21.49
C LYS A 22 -7.71 11.40 -20.07
N ASP A 23 -8.65 11.22 -19.13
CA ASP A 23 -8.45 11.61 -17.75
C ASP A 23 -7.40 10.74 -17.05
N HIS A 24 -7.38 9.42 -17.29
CA HIS A 24 -6.29 8.56 -16.80
C HIS A 24 -4.93 9.02 -17.32
N LEU A 25 -4.82 9.36 -18.61
CA LEU A 25 -3.56 9.84 -19.21
C LEU A 25 -3.08 11.15 -18.59
N LYS A 26 -3.99 12.07 -18.23
CA LYS A 26 -3.63 13.31 -17.53
C LYS A 26 -2.91 13.03 -16.21
N TYR A 27 -3.46 12.14 -15.38
CA TYR A 27 -2.85 11.81 -14.08
C TYR A 27 -1.53 11.05 -14.22
N ILE A 28 -1.36 10.22 -15.25
CA ILE A 28 -0.08 9.55 -15.54
C ILE A 28 0.98 10.58 -16.01
N ALA A 29 0.57 11.61 -16.74
CA ALA A 29 1.47 12.67 -17.17
C ALA A 29 1.93 13.57 -16.01
N MET A 30 1.18 13.62 -14.90
CA MET A 30 1.57 14.29 -13.67
C MET A 30 2.64 13.46 -12.95
N LYS A 31 3.90 13.74 -13.27
CA LYS A 31 5.06 13.12 -12.61
C LYS A 31 5.40 13.82 -11.28
N ASN A 32 6.36 13.24 -10.56
CA ASN A 32 6.93 13.77 -9.32
C ASN A 32 5.92 13.80 -8.17
N TYR A 33 5.19 12.71 -7.99
CA TYR A 33 4.30 12.57 -6.84
C TYR A 33 5.07 12.75 -5.51
N ARG A 34 4.52 13.60 -4.64
CA ARG A 34 5.12 13.90 -3.34
C ARG A 34 4.89 12.76 -2.36
N ILE A 35 5.93 11.96 -2.12
CA ILE A 35 5.94 10.94 -1.07
C ILE A 35 6.02 11.64 0.30
N ARG A 36 5.03 11.37 1.16
CA ARG A 36 4.80 12.06 2.44
C ARG A 36 5.39 11.35 3.66
N CYS A 37 5.83 10.10 3.51
CA CYS A 37 6.37 9.28 4.59
C CYS A 37 7.90 9.09 4.47
N ASN A 38 8.51 8.43 5.47
CA ASN A 38 9.94 8.09 5.38
C ASN A 38 10.23 7.22 4.13
N LYS A 39 11.20 7.64 3.32
CA LYS A 39 11.57 7.00 2.05
C LYS A 39 12.53 5.82 2.22
N GLU A 40 13.26 5.75 3.34
CA GLU A 40 14.29 4.72 3.59
C GLU A 40 13.74 3.29 3.67
N ILE A 41 12.42 3.15 3.83
CA ILE A 41 11.74 1.85 3.94
C ILE A 41 11.42 1.26 2.55
N PHE A 42 11.53 2.08 1.50
CA PHE A 42 11.19 1.68 0.14
C PHE A 42 12.45 1.36 -0.64
N SER A 43 12.36 0.40 -1.56
CA SER A 43 13.40 0.20 -2.56
C SER A 43 13.40 1.33 -3.59
N ASP A 44 14.49 1.47 -4.35
CA ASP A 44 14.57 2.48 -5.43
C ASP A 44 13.47 2.28 -6.49
N ASP A 45 13.14 1.03 -6.82
CA ASP A 45 12.07 0.68 -7.75
C ASP A 45 10.68 1.09 -7.22
N GLU A 46 10.41 0.84 -5.94
CA GLU A 46 9.16 1.27 -5.29
C GLU A 46 9.05 2.80 -5.30
N LEU A 47 10.14 3.50 -4.97
CA LEU A 47 10.18 4.96 -5.01
C LEU A 47 9.97 5.50 -6.42
N TYR A 48 10.54 4.84 -7.43
CA TYR A 48 10.36 5.20 -8.83
C TYR A 48 8.89 5.05 -9.25
N ILE A 49 8.28 3.89 -8.97
CA ILE A 49 6.86 3.61 -9.22
C ILE A 49 5.99 4.68 -8.57
N LEU A 50 6.21 4.97 -7.28
CA LEU A 50 5.43 5.96 -6.55
C LEU A 50 5.57 7.37 -7.12
N LYS A 51 6.78 7.78 -7.55
CA LYS A 51 7.01 9.10 -8.16
C LYS A 51 6.32 9.27 -9.51
N ILE A 52 6.26 8.21 -10.32
CA ILE A 52 5.68 8.26 -11.66
C ILE A 52 4.16 8.08 -11.62
N TYR A 53 3.66 7.11 -10.86
CA TYR A 53 2.25 6.72 -10.87
C TYR A 53 1.46 7.17 -9.65
N GLY A 54 2.09 7.79 -8.63
CA GLY A 54 1.41 8.12 -7.37
C GLY A 54 0.21 9.06 -7.53
N HIS A 55 0.26 10.01 -8.48
CA HIS A 55 -0.90 10.84 -8.81
C HIS A 55 -2.07 10.02 -9.38
N TRP A 56 -1.75 9.06 -10.25
CA TRP A 56 -2.73 8.16 -10.85
C TRP A 56 -3.31 7.18 -9.83
N PHE A 57 -2.48 6.57 -8.99
CA PHE A 57 -2.95 5.69 -7.91
C PHE A 57 -3.88 6.42 -6.95
N ASN A 58 -3.48 7.61 -6.48
CA ASN A 58 -4.30 8.41 -5.59
C ASN A 58 -5.66 8.77 -6.22
N ALA A 59 -5.67 9.13 -7.51
CA ALA A 59 -6.90 9.45 -8.21
C ALA A 59 -7.82 8.23 -8.37
N LEU A 60 -7.25 7.05 -8.62
CA LEU A 60 -7.99 5.80 -8.72
C LEU A 60 -8.60 5.39 -7.36
N THR A 61 -7.81 5.40 -6.29
CA THR A 61 -8.28 4.96 -4.96
C THR A 61 -9.18 5.98 -4.25
N SER A 62 -9.10 7.27 -4.61
CA SER A 62 -10.04 8.29 -4.12
C SER A 62 -11.35 8.36 -4.91
N GLY A 63 -11.51 7.52 -5.95
CA GLY A 63 -12.70 7.51 -6.82
C GLY A 63 -12.80 8.68 -7.80
N LYS A 64 -11.73 9.49 -7.94
CA LYS A 64 -11.65 10.54 -8.97
C LYS A 64 -11.51 9.97 -10.38
N LEU A 65 -10.91 8.79 -10.49
CA LEU A 65 -10.87 7.99 -11.71
C LEU A 65 -11.73 6.75 -11.53
N ILE A 66 -12.53 6.44 -12.55
CA ILE A 66 -13.34 5.22 -12.59
C ILE A 66 -12.49 4.13 -13.23
N PRO A 67 -12.32 2.96 -12.58
CA PRO A 67 -11.61 1.85 -13.21
C PRO A 67 -12.36 1.39 -14.47
N PHE A 68 -11.62 1.12 -15.54
CA PHE A 68 -12.18 0.60 -16.79
C PHE A 68 -11.53 -0.71 -17.25
N THR A 69 -10.53 -1.20 -16.51
CA THR A 69 -9.94 -2.54 -16.70
C THR A 69 -10.04 -3.35 -15.40
N LYS A 70 -10.08 -4.68 -15.54
CA LYS A 70 -10.10 -5.60 -14.39
C LYS A 70 -8.90 -5.42 -13.47
N GLU A 71 -7.74 -5.07 -14.02
CA GLU A 71 -6.53 -4.80 -13.23
C GLU A 71 -6.68 -3.54 -12.37
N GLN A 72 -7.36 -2.50 -12.87
CA GLN A 72 -7.66 -1.29 -12.11
C GLN A 72 -8.69 -1.55 -11.01
N GLU A 73 -9.71 -2.35 -11.31
CA GLU A 73 -10.69 -2.80 -10.31
C GLU A 73 -9.99 -3.60 -9.20
N ARG A 74 -9.14 -4.57 -9.58
CA ARG A 74 -8.33 -5.34 -8.64
C ARG A 74 -7.42 -4.45 -7.78
N PHE A 75 -6.79 -3.44 -8.38
CA PHE A 75 -5.95 -2.49 -7.65
C PHE A 75 -6.74 -1.77 -6.53
N ILE A 76 -8.00 -1.40 -6.79
CA ILE A 76 -8.89 -0.81 -5.80
C ILE A 76 -9.23 -1.83 -4.71
N GLU A 77 -9.55 -3.07 -5.06
CA GLU A 77 -9.83 -4.14 -4.08
C GLU A 77 -8.63 -4.42 -3.17
N VAL A 78 -7.41 -4.38 -3.70
CA VAL A 78 -6.17 -4.48 -2.91
C VAL A 78 -6.01 -3.29 -1.97
N HIS A 79 -6.28 -2.07 -2.45
CA HIS A 79 -6.26 -0.86 -1.60
C HIS A 79 -7.27 -0.96 -0.44
N GLU A 80 -8.46 -1.51 -0.71
CA GLU A 80 -9.50 -1.75 0.28
C GLU A 80 -9.23 -2.98 1.18
N ASN A 81 -8.10 -3.67 1.00
CA ASN A 81 -7.68 -4.86 1.74
C ASN A 81 -8.58 -6.10 1.56
N LYS A 82 -9.35 -6.13 0.47
CA LYS A 82 -10.14 -7.31 0.08
C LYS A 82 -9.25 -8.39 -0.53
N LEU A 83 -8.18 -7.98 -1.22
CA LEU A 83 -7.20 -8.85 -1.85
C LEU A 83 -5.77 -8.54 -1.36
N LYS A 84 -4.88 -9.52 -1.51
CA LYS A 84 -3.45 -9.34 -1.23
C LYS A 84 -2.74 -8.72 -2.46
N PRO A 85 -1.78 -7.81 -2.25
CA PRO A 85 -1.01 -7.25 -3.35
C PRO A 85 -0.11 -8.32 -3.99
N GLU A 86 -0.18 -8.46 -5.31
CA GLU A 86 0.64 -9.43 -6.07
C GLU A 86 1.66 -8.71 -6.93
N ASN A 87 1.21 -7.66 -7.63
CA ASN A 87 2.05 -6.88 -8.54
C ASN A 87 2.88 -5.84 -7.78
N GLU A 88 4.02 -5.44 -8.35
CA GLU A 88 4.93 -4.43 -7.78
C GLU A 88 4.23 -3.09 -7.57
N PHE A 89 3.38 -2.68 -8.53
CA PHE A 89 2.59 -1.44 -8.40
C PHE A 89 1.66 -1.45 -7.18
N GLU A 90 0.98 -2.58 -6.96
CA GLU A 90 0.08 -2.78 -5.83
C GLU A 90 0.84 -2.85 -4.52
N LYS A 91 1.95 -3.60 -4.49
CA LYS A 91 2.82 -3.70 -3.32
C LYS A 91 3.34 -2.33 -2.90
N ALA A 92 3.86 -1.56 -3.86
CA ALA A 92 4.38 -0.22 -3.60
C ALA A 92 3.30 0.72 -3.06
N TRP A 93 2.12 0.76 -3.69
CA TRP A 93 1.02 1.62 -3.24
C TRP A 93 0.44 1.19 -1.89
N TRP A 94 0.19 -0.11 -1.70
CA TRP A 94 -0.33 -0.65 -0.45
C TRP A 94 0.62 -0.38 0.72
N LYS A 95 1.93 -0.66 0.53
CA LYS A 95 2.98 -0.36 1.52
C LYS A 95 3.04 1.14 1.84
N TYR A 96 2.92 2.00 0.83
CA TYR A 96 2.89 3.45 1.02
C TYR A 96 1.70 3.91 1.87
N GLN A 97 0.49 3.43 1.58
CA GLN A 97 -0.71 3.78 2.36
C GLN A 97 -0.58 3.34 3.81
N ARG A 98 -0.16 2.08 4.05
CA ARG A 98 0.08 1.58 5.40
C ARG A 98 1.10 2.40 6.16
N ARG A 99 2.16 2.84 5.46
CA ARG A 99 3.18 3.66 6.10
C ARG A 99 2.66 5.04 6.49
N ILE A 100 1.83 5.67 5.65
CA ILE A 100 1.16 6.93 6.01
C ILE A 100 0.29 6.73 7.24
N GLU A 101 -0.58 5.72 7.26
CA GLU A 101 -1.49 5.46 8.39
C GLU A 101 -0.72 5.27 9.71
N ILE A 102 0.39 4.52 9.66
CA ILE A 102 1.26 4.27 10.81
C ILE A 102 1.92 5.57 11.29
N GLU A 103 2.48 6.38 10.38
CA GLU A 103 3.13 7.65 10.73
C GLU A 103 2.14 8.73 11.18
N GLU A 104 0.90 8.72 10.66
CA GLU A 104 -0.18 9.59 11.13
C GLU A 104 -0.66 9.19 12.53
N SER A 105 -0.71 7.89 12.83
CA SER A 105 -1.10 7.38 14.16
C SER A 105 -0.01 7.60 15.21
N ASP A 106 1.27 7.43 14.84
CA ASP A 106 2.41 7.66 15.72
C ASP A 106 3.55 8.38 14.95
N PRO A 107 3.61 9.72 15.05
CA PRO A 107 4.61 10.52 14.34
C PRO A 107 6.07 10.21 14.73
N ASN A 108 6.30 9.57 15.88
CA ASN A 108 7.64 9.23 16.35
C ASN A 108 8.07 7.82 15.97
N ILE A 109 7.21 7.02 15.31
CA ILE A 109 7.54 5.65 14.93
C ILE A 109 8.73 5.56 13.99
N SER A 110 8.91 6.55 13.11
CA SER A 110 10.05 6.66 12.20
C SER A 110 11.36 6.99 12.92
N LYS A 111 11.31 7.53 14.14
CA LYS A 111 12.46 7.93 14.95
C LYS A 111 12.87 6.88 15.99
N ARG A 112 12.05 5.85 16.21
CA ARG A 112 12.40 4.76 17.12
C ARG A 112 13.59 4.00 16.54
N LYS A 113 14.76 4.18 17.14
CA LYS A 113 15.89 3.26 16.92
C LYS A 113 15.53 1.94 17.60
N TYR A 114 15.61 0.85 16.84
CA TYR A 114 15.74 -0.46 17.46
C TYR A 114 17.12 -0.50 18.11
N GLU A 115 17.16 -0.39 19.43
CA GLU A 115 18.34 -0.75 20.19
C GLU A 115 18.46 -2.26 20.13
N TRP A 116 19.39 -2.74 19.31
CA TRP A 116 19.85 -4.12 19.38
C TRP A 116 20.55 -4.28 20.73
N HIS A 117 19.80 -4.75 21.73
CA HIS A 117 20.42 -5.33 22.90
C HIS A 117 21.13 -6.60 22.42
N ASP A 118 22.45 -6.61 22.54
CA ASP A 118 23.28 -7.79 22.28
C ASP A 118 22.68 -8.97 23.08
N GLU A 119 22.50 -10.12 22.43
CA GLU A 119 21.92 -11.34 23.02
C GLU A 119 22.69 -11.84 24.26
N SER A 120 23.87 -11.26 24.55
CA SER A 120 24.57 -11.44 25.81
C SER A 120 23.84 -10.85 27.03
N GLU A 121 22.87 -9.95 26.87
CA GLU A 121 22.26 -9.21 27.98
C GLU A 121 20.79 -9.50 28.30
N SER A 122 20.02 -10.28 27.53
CA SER A 122 18.62 -10.53 27.91
C SER A 122 18.06 -11.89 27.51
N TRP A 123 17.72 -12.66 28.55
CA TRP A 123 16.78 -13.81 28.62
C TRP A 123 17.38 -15.17 29.02
N PHE A 124 18.65 -15.47 28.74
CA PHE A 124 19.36 -16.66 29.26
C PHE A 124 20.84 -16.37 29.56
N SER A 125 21.12 -15.43 30.47
CA SER A 125 22.50 -15.28 30.94
C SER A 125 22.95 -16.58 31.62
N ARG A 126 24.23 -16.95 31.49
CA ARG A 126 24.78 -18.14 32.19
C ARG A 126 24.59 -18.07 33.72
N LYS A 127 24.38 -16.86 34.29
CA LYS A 127 24.08 -16.64 35.70
C LYS A 127 22.63 -16.95 36.09
N ASP A 128 21.68 -16.89 35.15
CA ASP A 128 20.26 -17.16 35.42
C ASP A 128 19.87 -18.64 35.27
N ARG A 129 20.79 -19.47 34.77
CA ARG A 129 20.62 -20.93 34.65
C ARG A 129 20.36 -21.63 36.00
N GLY A 130 20.77 -21.02 37.12
CA GLY A 130 20.51 -21.51 38.47
C GLY A 130 19.13 -21.12 39.05
N ARG A 131 18.41 -20.18 38.42
CA ARG A 131 17.07 -19.73 38.85
C ARG A 131 15.92 -20.41 38.09
N MET A 132 16.23 -21.25 37.10
CA MET A 132 15.21 -22.07 36.46
C MET A 132 14.72 -23.11 37.45
N MET A 133 13.49 -22.95 37.92
CA MET A 133 12.75 -24.04 38.56
C MET A 133 12.83 -25.28 37.66
N PRO A 134 13.29 -26.44 38.16
CA PRO A 134 13.24 -27.65 37.36
C PRO A 134 11.78 -28.04 37.17
N TYR A 135 11.22 -27.78 35.99
CA TYR A 135 10.02 -28.46 35.54
C TYR A 135 10.37 -29.93 35.35
N GLY A 136 10.23 -30.71 36.40
CA GLY A 136 10.66 -32.10 36.39
C GLY A 136 10.76 -32.69 37.79
N GLY A 137 9.65 -32.67 38.53
CA GLY A 137 9.48 -33.54 39.69
C GLY A 137 9.45 -35.00 39.25
N PHE A 138 10.62 -35.60 39.02
CA PHE A 138 10.78 -37.05 39.06
C PHE A 138 10.53 -37.49 40.51
N ARG A 139 9.28 -37.82 40.84
CA ARG A 139 8.99 -38.64 42.02
C ARG A 139 9.46 -40.06 41.72
N LYS A 140 10.67 -40.40 42.15
CA LYS A 140 11.07 -41.78 42.43
C LYS A 140 10.91 -42.05 43.92
N ARG A 141 9.84 -42.76 44.28
CA ARG A 141 9.83 -43.95 45.14
C ARG A 141 8.40 -44.35 45.44
#